data_AF-A0A011TZ20-F1
#
_entry.id   AF-A0A011TZ20-F1
#
_cell.length_a   1.000
_cell.length_b   1.000
_cell.length_c   1.000
_cell.angle_alpha   90.00
_cell.angle_beta   90.00
_cell.angle_gamma   90.00
#
_symmetry.space_group_name_H-M   'P 1'
#
loop_
_entity.id
_entity.type
_entity.pdbx_description
1 polymer ?
#
loop_
_entity_poly.entity_id
_entity_poly.type
_entity_poly.pdbx_seq_one_letter_code
_entity_poly.pdbx_strand_id
1 'polypeptide(L)'
;MIARLCMALAGLLGVTAAWSADLQWGVNGHPFTAYPDISFEQQLDYVRDLGMTSYRVNVSSLDHIAGLAALVKQAKARGIDILPVITPDLDLDAETAGDLYAKSYAMAVTLVSRFRDDIRVWELGNEMEIHALITACEMRDDGTQYDCSWGTAGGDDPSHYFTPRWKQVSAVLRGLSDGAEAADPTIRKAMGTAGWGHTGAFERMKADGIDWDISVWHHYGDDLKRPLEYLRQFGKPVWITEFNRSSEKGEQDQADGLLDMMRQFRDLRAEYRIEAAHIYELLDEPYWAPSFEAVMGLVRLRKTEDGRWTPDGVKLAYGTARGFIAGGGNAEALTTAPPAAAGCDRKSLNSTVVNRANQVAYLYCLALHRLPTPAEQWRDSLAMKRGQGITEMLAKLMETREFRQAQPVERMTNADYIKGIYMLLLGREPDGRGLSDYLARLGRRELTPLQLALELAGSDEFRAAHPLLFSEIKAQP
;
A
#
# COMPACT_ATOMS: atom_id res chain seq x y z
N MET A 1 -15.86 -27.34 74.41
CA MET A 1 -14.64 -26.52 74.34
C MET A 1 -13.86 -26.91 73.09
N ILE A 2 -13.61 -25.95 72.18
CA ILE A 2 -12.39 -25.81 71.35
C ILE A 2 -12.09 -26.97 70.35
N ALA A 3 -11.85 -26.81 69.05
CA ALA A 3 -11.86 -25.70 68.10
C ALA A 3 -11.72 -26.26 66.66
N ARG A 4 -12.31 -25.50 65.72
CA ARG A 4 -11.88 -25.17 64.34
C ARG A 4 -10.92 -26.11 63.59
N LEU A 5 -11.33 -26.51 62.38
CA LEU A 5 -10.53 -26.28 61.18
C LEU A 5 -11.47 -26.05 59.96
N CYS A 6 -11.54 -24.80 59.50
CA CYS A 6 -12.05 -24.46 58.18
C CYS A 6 -10.89 -24.60 57.19
N MET A 7 -11.07 -25.34 56.09
CA MET A 7 -10.23 -25.19 54.91
C MET A 7 -11.06 -24.61 53.78
N ALA A 8 -10.67 -23.41 53.36
CA ALA A 8 -11.18 -22.69 52.22
C ALA A 8 -10.69 -23.36 50.93
N LEU A 9 -11.64 -23.77 50.07
CA LEU A 9 -11.34 -24.05 48.67
C LEU A 9 -11.34 -22.70 47.93
N ALA A 10 -10.16 -22.10 47.79
CA ALA A 10 -9.98 -20.95 46.92
C ALA A 10 -9.96 -21.42 45.46
N GLY A 11 -10.84 -20.82 44.65
CA GLY A 11 -11.02 -21.15 43.25
C GLY A 11 -9.78 -20.92 42.41
N LEU A 12 -9.41 -21.93 41.63
CA LEU A 12 -8.66 -21.79 40.40
C LEU A 12 -9.68 -21.86 39.25
N LEU A 13 -10.41 -20.76 39.04
CA LEU A 13 -10.93 -20.45 37.72
C LEU A 13 -9.71 -20.11 36.88
N GLY A 14 -9.17 -21.13 36.21
CA GLY A 14 -8.19 -20.94 35.16
C GLY A 14 -8.82 -20.01 34.14
N VAL A 15 -8.30 -18.79 34.06
CA VAL A 15 -8.45 -17.95 32.89
C VAL A 15 -7.77 -18.75 31.78
N THR A 16 -8.55 -19.52 31.03
CA THR A 16 -8.13 -19.94 29.71
C THR A 16 -7.94 -18.62 28.96
N ALA A 17 -6.69 -18.18 28.84
CA ALA A 17 -6.34 -17.19 27.85
C ALA A 17 -6.88 -17.73 26.54
N ALA A 18 -8.00 -17.16 26.08
CA ALA A 18 -8.46 -17.40 24.74
C ALA A 18 -7.24 -17.13 23.87
N TRP A 19 -6.76 -18.16 23.18
CA TRP A 19 -5.78 -17.97 22.13
C TRP A 19 -6.36 -16.87 21.25
N SER A 20 -5.76 -15.67 21.30
CA SER A 20 -6.22 -14.56 20.50
C SER A 20 -6.13 -15.05 19.07
N ALA A 21 -7.28 -15.24 18.42
CA ALA A 21 -7.32 -15.54 17.01
C ALA A 21 -6.41 -14.52 16.29
N ASP A 22 -5.67 -14.97 15.29
CA ASP A 22 -4.91 -14.04 14.47
C ASP A 22 -5.87 -13.01 13.82
N LEU A 23 -5.30 -11.93 13.29
CA LEU A 23 -6.05 -10.94 12.53
C LEU A 23 -6.89 -11.59 11.42
N GLN A 24 -8.13 -11.13 11.19
CA GLN A 24 -8.88 -11.53 10.00
C GLN A 24 -8.25 -10.88 8.76
N TRP A 25 -7.59 -11.70 7.93
CA TRP A 25 -7.00 -11.23 6.68
C TRP A 25 -8.03 -11.25 5.55
N GLY A 26 -8.06 -10.18 4.78
CA GLY A 26 -8.87 -10.06 3.58
C GLY A 26 -8.19 -9.32 2.44
N VAL A 27 -8.94 -9.13 1.37
CA VAL A 27 -8.54 -8.38 0.17
C VAL A 27 -9.76 -7.65 -0.38
N ASN A 28 -9.51 -6.53 -1.03
CA ASN A 28 -10.54 -5.76 -1.71
C ASN A 28 -10.71 -6.26 -3.13
N GLY A 29 -11.93 -6.18 -3.63
CA GLY A 29 -12.17 -6.34 -5.04
C GLY A 29 -13.41 -5.62 -5.53
N HIS A 30 -13.52 -5.59 -6.85
CA HIS A 30 -14.52 -4.80 -7.56
C HIS A 30 -15.37 -5.70 -8.48
N PRO A 31 -16.05 -6.73 -7.93
CA PRO A 31 -16.75 -7.75 -8.70
C PRO A 31 -17.89 -7.20 -9.58
N PHE A 32 -18.42 -6.02 -9.26
CA PHE A 32 -19.56 -5.43 -9.97
C PHE A 32 -19.17 -4.30 -10.91
N THR A 33 -18.03 -3.64 -10.66
CA THR A 33 -17.69 -2.37 -11.32
C THR A 33 -16.45 -2.47 -12.19
N ALA A 34 -15.46 -3.25 -11.77
CA ALA A 34 -14.14 -3.17 -12.40
C ALA A 34 -13.49 -4.52 -12.67
N TYR A 35 -14.04 -5.69 -12.35
CA TYR A 35 -13.45 -6.97 -12.77
C TYR A 35 -14.19 -7.61 -13.97
N PRO A 36 -14.10 -7.04 -15.18
CA PRO A 36 -14.81 -7.57 -16.34
C PRO A 36 -14.30 -8.97 -16.68
N ASP A 37 -15.20 -9.83 -17.14
CA ASP A 37 -14.90 -11.19 -17.61
C ASP A 37 -14.35 -12.17 -16.53
N ILE A 38 -14.12 -11.72 -15.29
CA ILE A 38 -13.63 -12.58 -14.21
C ILE A 38 -14.79 -13.02 -13.31
N SER A 39 -15.11 -14.32 -13.35
CA SER A 39 -16.19 -14.90 -12.53
C SER A 39 -15.98 -14.75 -11.02
N PHE A 40 -17.07 -14.72 -10.24
CA PHE A 40 -17.00 -14.69 -8.78
C PHE A 40 -16.27 -15.91 -8.22
N GLU A 41 -16.46 -17.09 -8.80
CA GLU A 41 -15.78 -18.30 -8.41
C GLU A 41 -14.26 -18.15 -8.52
N GLN A 42 -13.78 -17.58 -9.63
CA GLN A 42 -12.36 -17.37 -9.86
C GLN A 42 -11.77 -16.34 -8.88
N GLN A 43 -12.49 -15.25 -8.62
CA GLN A 43 -12.08 -14.26 -7.61
C GLN A 43 -11.96 -14.90 -6.23
N LEU A 44 -13.01 -15.61 -5.79
CA LEU A 44 -13.05 -16.25 -4.46
C LEU A 44 -12.05 -17.41 -4.31
N ASP A 45 -11.71 -18.10 -5.41
CA ASP A 45 -10.66 -19.12 -5.40
C ASP A 45 -9.28 -18.51 -5.14
N TYR A 46 -9.01 -17.29 -5.64
CA TYR A 46 -7.79 -16.56 -5.27
C TYR A 46 -7.79 -16.12 -3.80
N VAL A 47 -8.91 -15.62 -3.29
CA VAL A 47 -9.05 -15.23 -1.87
C VAL A 47 -8.76 -16.44 -0.97
N ARG A 48 -9.34 -17.60 -1.30
CA ARG A 48 -9.11 -18.84 -0.58
C ARG A 48 -7.65 -19.29 -0.67
N ASP A 49 -7.03 -19.24 -1.85
CA ASP A 49 -5.63 -19.66 -2.03
C ASP A 49 -4.65 -18.75 -1.26
N LEU A 50 -4.95 -17.45 -1.13
CA LEU A 50 -4.21 -16.53 -0.26
C LEU A 50 -4.30 -16.90 1.24
N GLY A 51 -5.25 -17.76 1.63
CA GLY A 51 -5.55 -18.10 3.02
C GLY A 51 -6.42 -17.04 3.72
N MET A 52 -7.01 -16.12 2.97
CA MET A 52 -7.86 -15.06 3.50
C MET A 52 -9.29 -15.55 3.71
N THR A 53 -9.96 -14.97 4.71
CA THR A 53 -11.34 -15.32 5.07
C THR A 53 -12.30 -14.15 4.92
N SER A 54 -11.85 -13.01 4.40
CA SER A 54 -12.71 -11.85 4.13
C SER A 54 -12.48 -11.28 2.74
N TYR A 55 -13.56 -10.91 2.05
CA TYR A 55 -13.52 -10.24 0.75
C TYR A 55 -14.36 -8.96 0.79
N ARG A 56 -13.69 -7.81 0.71
CA ARG A 56 -14.33 -6.48 0.76
C ARG A 56 -14.78 -6.06 -0.63
N VAL A 57 -16.05 -5.68 -0.78
CA VAL A 57 -16.65 -5.39 -2.09
C VAL A 57 -17.57 -4.16 -2.07
N ASN A 58 -17.49 -3.36 -3.14
CA ASN A 58 -18.30 -2.15 -3.29
C ASN A 58 -19.77 -2.44 -3.61
N VAL A 59 -20.70 -1.77 -2.95
CA VAL A 59 -22.15 -1.85 -3.23
C VAL A 59 -22.72 -0.43 -3.35
N SER A 60 -22.76 0.07 -4.58
CA SER A 60 -23.21 1.44 -4.88
C SER A 60 -24.66 1.57 -5.36
N SER A 61 -25.28 0.46 -5.78
CA SER A 61 -26.67 0.43 -6.25
C SER A 61 -27.42 -0.80 -5.75
N LEU A 62 -28.75 -0.67 -5.61
CA LEU A 62 -29.65 -1.78 -5.31
C LEU A 62 -29.69 -2.83 -6.44
N ASP A 63 -29.28 -2.47 -7.65
CA ASP A 63 -29.15 -3.42 -8.77
C ASP A 63 -28.09 -4.48 -8.48
N HIS A 64 -27.14 -4.22 -7.58
CA HIS A 64 -26.13 -5.18 -7.17
C HIS A 64 -26.68 -6.28 -6.23
N ILE A 65 -27.92 -6.19 -5.71
CA ILE A 65 -28.47 -7.15 -4.74
C ILE A 65 -28.40 -8.60 -5.26
N ALA A 66 -28.78 -8.83 -6.52
CA ALA A 66 -28.77 -10.18 -7.09
C ALA A 66 -27.34 -10.73 -7.20
N GLY A 67 -26.40 -9.89 -7.66
CA GLY A 67 -24.99 -10.21 -7.74
C GLY A 67 -24.37 -10.48 -6.37
N LEU A 68 -24.64 -9.62 -5.38
CA LEU A 68 -24.18 -9.76 -4.01
C LEU A 68 -24.71 -11.06 -3.38
N ALA A 69 -25.97 -11.42 -3.61
CA ALA A 69 -26.53 -12.69 -3.13
C ALA A 69 -25.83 -13.92 -3.74
N ALA A 70 -25.51 -13.87 -5.04
CA ALA A 70 -24.74 -14.93 -5.68
C ALA A 70 -23.31 -15.02 -5.12
N LEU A 71 -22.65 -13.86 -4.95
CA LEU A 71 -21.31 -13.77 -4.38
C LEU A 71 -21.25 -14.32 -2.94
N VAL A 72 -22.16 -13.86 -2.07
CA VAL A 72 -22.27 -14.32 -0.67
C VAL A 72 -22.47 -15.84 -0.60
N LYS A 73 -23.34 -16.40 -1.45
CA LYS A 73 -23.54 -17.85 -1.51
C LYS A 73 -22.25 -18.59 -1.87
N GLN A 74 -21.53 -18.11 -2.88
CA GLN A 74 -20.27 -18.73 -3.33
C GLN A 74 -19.13 -18.57 -2.30
N ALA A 75 -19.10 -17.44 -1.60
CA ALA A 75 -18.11 -17.13 -0.57
C ALA A 75 -18.30 -18.02 0.67
N LYS A 76 -19.55 -18.18 1.13
CA LYS A 76 -19.90 -19.08 2.23
C LYS A 76 -19.47 -20.52 1.97
N ALA A 77 -19.63 -21.01 0.74
CA ALA A 77 -19.17 -22.35 0.34
C ALA A 77 -17.65 -22.53 0.44
N ARG A 78 -16.89 -21.43 0.53
CA ARG A 78 -15.43 -21.38 0.65
C ARG A 78 -14.95 -20.92 2.03
N GLY A 79 -15.87 -20.67 2.98
CA GLY A 79 -15.52 -20.14 4.30
C GLY A 79 -15.00 -18.70 4.25
N ILE A 80 -15.46 -17.91 3.27
CA ILE A 80 -15.11 -16.50 3.10
C ILE A 80 -16.32 -15.65 3.48
N ASP A 81 -16.11 -14.68 4.37
CA ASP A 81 -17.07 -13.65 4.71
C ASP A 81 -16.97 -12.51 3.69
N ILE A 82 -18.12 -12.03 3.21
CA ILE A 82 -18.17 -10.81 2.42
C ILE A 82 -18.29 -9.62 3.37
N LEU A 83 -17.41 -8.63 3.20
CA LEU A 83 -17.52 -7.30 3.81
C LEU A 83 -18.02 -6.32 2.74
N PRO A 84 -19.33 -6.04 2.67
CA PRO A 84 -19.81 -5.03 1.75
C PRO A 84 -19.50 -3.64 2.30
N VAL A 85 -19.00 -2.76 1.43
CA VAL A 85 -18.97 -1.32 1.67
C VAL A 85 -20.11 -0.67 0.90
N ILE A 86 -21.02 -0.01 1.62
CA ILE A 86 -22.16 0.70 1.02
C ILE A 86 -21.68 2.08 0.58
N THR A 87 -21.68 2.32 -0.73
CA THR A 87 -21.21 3.57 -1.35
C THR A 87 -22.31 4.16 -2.25
N PRO A 88 -23.38 4.72 -1.66
CA PRO A 88 -24.53 5.18 -2.44
C PRO A 88 -24.12 6.22 -3.49
N ASP A 89 -24.61 6.07 -4.72
CA ASP A 89 -24.44 7.09 -5.77
C ASP A 89 -25.33 8.30 -5.46
N LEU A 90 -24.71 9.38 -4.97
CA LEU A 90 -25.37 10.58 -4.45
C LEU A 90 -24.67 11.83 -4.95
N ASP A 91 -25.43 12.88 -5.23
CA ASP A 91 -24.90 14.20 -5.56
C ASP A 91 -24.82 15.06 -4.28
N LEU A 92 -23.65 15.08 -3.64
CA LEU A 92 -23.43 15.80 -2.38
C LEU A 92 -23.52 17.33 -2.52
N ASP A 93 -23.35 17.86 -3.74
CA ASP A 93 -23.39 19.29 -4.02
C ASP A 93 -24.81 19.78 -4.35
N ALA A 94 -25.62 18.96 -5.01
CA ALA A 94 -26.96 19.34 -5.44
C ALA A 94 -28.07 18.97 -4.44
N GLU A 95 -27.90 17.90 -3.67
CA GLU A 95 -28.96 17.38 -2.81
C GLU A 95 -29.00 18.03 -1.43
N THR A 96 -30.18 18.02 -0.81
CA THR A 96 -30.32 18.49 0.57
C THR A 96 -29.85 17.42 1.55
N ALA A 97 -29.36 17.83 2.72
CA ALA A 97 -29.00 16.91 3.80
C ALA A 97 -30.18 15.97 4.20
N GLY A 98 -31.43 16.44 4.09
CA GLY A 98 -32.60 15.61 4.35
C GLY A 98 -32.77 14.49 3.32
N ASP A 99 -32.60 14.82 2.04
CA ASP A 99 -32.72 13.85 0.93
C ASP A 99 -31.57 12.84 0.97
N LEU A 100 -30.33 13.31 1.18
CA LEU A 100 -29.15 12.46 1.32
C LEU A 100 -29.31 11.47 2.47
N TYR A 101 -29.79 11.93 3.63
CA TYR A 101 -30.10 11.06 4.76
C TYR A 101 -31.15 10.02 4.39
N ALA A 102 -32.28 10.43 3.81
CA ALA A 102 -33.39 9.54 3.48
C ALA A 102 -33.01 8.46 2.46
N LYS A 103 -32.25 8.82 1.41
CA LYS A 103 -31.75 7.87 0.40
C LYS A 103 -30.78 6.87 0.99
N SER A 104 -29.82 7.36 1.78
CA SER A 104 -28.82 6.52 2.44
C SER A 104 -29.46 5.55 3.43
N TYR A 105 -30.41 6.05 4.23
CA TYR A 105 -31.23 5.24 5.14
C TYR A 105 -31.98 4.15 4.41
N ALA A 106 -32.71 4.48 3.34
CA ALA A 106 -33.48 3.51 2.58
C ALA A 106 -32.59 2.42 1.95
N MET A 107 -31.41 2.80 1.45
CA MET A 107 -30.44 1.86 0.89
C MET A 107 -29.90 0.90 1.96
N ALA A 108 -29.48 1.43 3.12
CA ALA A 108 -29.00 0.62 4.23
C ALA A 108 -30.08 -0.34 4.75
N VAL A 109 -31.32 0.14 4.97
CA VAL A 109 -32.43 -0.72 5.39
C VAL A 109 -32.65 -1.86 4.41
N THR A 110 -32.67 -1.56 3.11
CA THR A 110 -32.93 -2.54 2.06
C THR A 110 -31.85 -3.62 2.01
N LEU A 111 -30.57 -3.21 1.99
CA LEU A 111 -29.44 -4.13 1.93
C LEU A 111 -29.32 -4.97 3.20
N VAL A 112 -29.29 -4.32 4.37
CA VAL A 112 -29.12 -5.02 5.66
C VAL A 112 -30.28 -5.97 5.92
N SER A 113 -31.53 -5.56 5.66
CA SER A 113 -32.70 -6.45 5.82
C SER A 113 -32.61 -7.68 4.93
N ARG A 114 -32.14 -7.52 3.69
CA ARG A 114 -32.02 -8.63 2.72
C ARG A 114 -30.98 -9.66 3.13
N PHE A 115 -29.92 -9.22 3.81
CA PHE A 115 -28.72 -10.03 4.07
C PHE A 115 -28.44 -10.25 5.56
N ARG A 116 -29.36 -9.90 6.46
CA ARG A 116 -29.18 -10.01 7.92
C ARG A 116 -28.73 -11.39 8.38
N ASP A 117 -29.16 -12.46 7.70
CA ASP A 117 -28.80 -13.83 8.05
C ASP A 117 -27.43 -14.25 7.51
N ASP A 118 -26.90 -13.47 6.57
CA ASP A 118 -25.70 -13.78 5.80
C ASP A 118 -24.49 -12.90 6.12
N ILE A 119 -24.70 -11.62 6.44
CA ILE A 119 -23.65 -10.62 6.63
C ILE A 119 -23.86 -9.94 7.99
N ARG A 120 -22.81 -9.93 8.83
CA ARG A 120 -22.87 -9.40 10.20
C ARG A 120 -22.11 -8.10 10.42
N VAL A 121 -21.28 -7.70 9.47
CA VAL A 121 -20.56 -6.43 9.50
C VAL A 121 -20.74 -5.73 8.16
N TRP A 122 -21.09 -4.45 8.20
CA TRP A 122 -21.24 -3.59 7.04
C TRP A 122 -20.32 -2.39 7.19
N GLU A 123 -19.55 -2.10 6.16
CA GLU A 123 -18.85 -0.84 6.07
C GLU A 123 -19.77 0.21 5.45
N LEU A 124 -19.89 1.35 6.12
CA LEU A 124 -20.91 2.36 5.85
C LEU A 124 -20.23 3.64 5.35
N GLY A 125 -20.28 3.85 4.04
CA GLY A 125 -19.55 4.92 3.37
C GLY A 125 -18.09 4.54 3.11
N ASN A 126 -17.49 5.20 2.13
CA ASN A 126 -16.08 5.07 1.79
C ASN A 126 -15.53 6.48 1.53
N GLU A 127 -14.62 6.96 2.39
CA GLU A 127 -13.88 8.20 2.16
C GLU A 127 -14.75 9.46 1.97
N MET A 128 -15.97 9.45 2.51
CA MET A 128 -16.95 10.53 2.30
C MET A 128 -16.44 11.87 2.86
N GLU A 129 -15.59 11.83 3.88
CA GLU A 129 -15.04 13.02 4.53
C GLU A 129 -14.14 13.86 3.61
N ILE A 130 -13.55 13.27 2.56
CA ILE A 130 -12.72 14.00 1.59
C ILE A 130 -13.50 15.17 0.99
N HIS A 131 -14.78 14.94 0.65
CA HIS A 131 -15.66 15.97 0.10
C HIS A 131 -15.78 17.18 1.03
N ALA A 132 -15.72 16.96 2.34
CA ALA A 132 -15.89 17.99 3.34
C ALA A 132 -14.59 18.72 3.71
N LEU A 133 -13.42 18.37 3.16
CA LEU A 133 -12.18 19.08 3.48
C LEU A 133 -12.27 20.56 3.12
N ILE A 134 -11.74 21.41 3.99
CA ILE A 134 -11.67 22.85 3.77
C ILE A 134 -10.55 23.16 2.76
N THR A 135 -10.81 24.13 1.90
CA THR A 135 -9.90 24.58 0.83
C THR A 135 -9.60 26.08 0.97
N ALA A 136 -8.70 26.58 0.11
CA ALA A 136 -8.21 27.96 0.14
C ALA A 136 -9.34 29.00 0.30
N CYS A 137 -9.12 29.98 1.17
CA CYS A 137 -10.05 31.10 1.44
C CYS A 137 -11.40 30.75 2.07
N GLU A 138 -11.72 29.48 2.33
CA GLU A 138 -12.96 29.11 2.99
C GLU A 138 -12.95 29.49 4.47
N MET A 139 -14.13 29.79 5.03
CA MET A 139 -14.26 30.17 6.43
C MET A 139 -14.33 28.93 7.33
N ARG A 140 -13.55 28.92 8.40
CA ARG A 140 -13.66 27.95 9.49
C ARG A 140 -14.81 28.32 10.44
N ASP A 141 -15.21 27.36 11.26
CA ASP A 141 -16.32 27.51 12.22
C ASP A 141 -16.06 28.58 13.29
N ASP A 142 -14.80 28.84 13.61
CA ASP A 142 -14.39 29.88 14.56
C ASP A 142 -14.40 31.30 13.97
N GLY A 143 -14.81 31.44 12.71
CA GLY A 143 -14.84 32.71 11.99
C GLY A 143 -13.48 33.15 11.43
N THR A 144 -12.44 32.33 11.53
CA THR A 144 -11.17 32.57 10.85
C THR A 144 -11.22 32.11 9.39
N GLN A 145 -10.47 32.78 8.52
CA GLN A 145 -10.34 32.35 7.12
C GLN A 145 -9.21 31.33 6.99
N TYR A 146 -9.46 30.25 6.26
CA TYR A 146 -8.41 29.33 5.82
C TYR A 146 -7.51 30.03 4.81
N ASP A 147 -6.20 29.98 5.02
CA ASP A 147 -5.26 30.81 4.28
C ASP A 147 -5.41 30.58 2.77
N CYS A 148 -5.58 31.68 2.03
CA CYS A 148 -5.78 31.65 0.58
C CYS A 148 -4.57 31.11 -0.21
N SER A 149 -3.39 31.04 0.43
CA SER A 149 -2.18 30.48 -0.15
C SER A 149 -2.01 28.97 0.10
N TRP A 150 -2.85 28.37 0.96
CA TRP A 150 -2.77 26.95 1.27
C TRP A 150 -3.59 26.11 0.28
N GLY A 151 -3.20 24.85 0.10
CA GLY A 151 -4.03 23.84 -0.58
C GLY A 151 -5.12 23.29 0.34
N THR A 152 -5.82 22.25 -0.12
CA THR A 152 -6.77 21.48 0.70
C THR A 152 -6.13 21.06 2.03
N ALA A 153 -6.88 21.20 3.13
CA ALA A 153 -6.40 20.83 4.46
C ALA A 153 -6.12 19.33 4.59
N GLY A 154 -5.25 18.97 5.55
CA GLY A 154 -4.81 17.59 5.77
C GLY A 154 -5.78 16.69 6.57
N GLY A 155 -6.90 17.23 7.05
CA GLY A 155 -7.96 16.43 7.70
C GLY A 155 -7.69 15.94 9.13
N ASP A 156 -6.55 16.29 9.74
CA ASP A 156 -6.14 15.83 11.08
C ASP A 156 -6.80 16.57 12.24
N ASP A 157 -7.40 17.72 11.97
CA ASP A 157 -8.14 18.53 12.94
C ASP A 157 -9.61 18.70 12.49
N PRO A 158 -10.60 18.73 13.39
CA PRO A 158 -12.01 18.96 13.03
C PRO A 158 -12.22 20.25 12.23
N SER A 159 -11.43 21.30 12.47
CA SER A 159 -11.49 22.57 11.75
C SER A 159 -10.99 22.48 10.30
N HIS A 160 -10.38 21.35 9.91
CA HIS A 160 -10.00 21.04 8.53
C HIS A 160 -11.19 20.60 7.66
N TYR A 161 -12.41 20.57 8.22
CA TYR A 161 -13.63 20.25 7.48
C TYR A 161 -14.54 21.48 7.39
N PHE A 162 -14.97 21.80 6.18
CA PHE A 162 -15.89 22.89 5.88
C PHE A 162 -17.32 22.47 6.22
N THR A 163 -17.89 23.09 7.25
CA THR A 163 -19.19 22.71 7.84
C THR A 163 -20.34 22.57 6.84
N PRO A 164 -20.52 23.44 5.83
CA PRO A 164 -21.57 23.25 4.83
C PRO A 164 -21.48 21.91 4.09
N ARG A 165 -20.28 21.48 3.67
CA ARG A 165 -20.08 20.16 3.03
C ARG A 165 -20.09 19.03 4.05
N TRP A 166 -19.57 19.26 5.26
CA TRP A 166 -19.64 18.27 6.35
C TRP A 166 -21.08 17.89 6.69
N LYS A 167 -22.03 18.83 6.67
CA LYS A 167 -23.46 18.53 6.91
C LYS A 167 -24.03 17.50 5.93
N GLN A 168 -23.58 17.52 4.67
CA GLN A 168 -23.99 16.56 3.64
C GLN A 168 -23.39 15.19 3.90
N VAL A 169 -22.08 15.13 4.19
CA VAL A 169 -21.38 13.91 4.58
C VAL A 169 -22.01 13.27 5.83
N SER A 170 -22.23 14.08 6.87
CA SER A 170 -22.86 13.68 8.13
C SER A 170 -24.26 13.11 7.91
N ALA A 171 -25.04 13.71 7.00
CA ALA A 171 -26.36 13.19 6.65
C ALA A 171 -26.31 11.80 6.01
N VAL A 172 -25.37 11.56 5.10
CA VAL A 172 -25.19 10.24 4.46
C VAL A 172 -24.76 9.21 5.50
N LEU A 173 -23.69 9.49 6.26
CA LEU A 173 -23.14 8.57 7.26
C LEU A 173 -24.17 8.24 8.34
N ARG A 174 -24.91 9.24 8.84
CA ARG A 174 -26.00 9.02 9.79
C ARG A 174 -27.14 8.21 9.18
N GLY A 175 -27.54 8.49 7.93
CA GLY A 175 -28.57 7.74 7.23
C GLY A 175 -28.21 6.26 7.09
N LEU A 176 -26.96 5.97 6.69
CA LEU A 176 -26.45 4.60 6.62
C LEU A 176 -26.47 3.91 7.99
N SER A 177 -25.97 4.58 9.03
CA SER A 177 -25.92 4.02 10.39
C SER A 177 -27.31 3.74 10.96
N ASP A 178 -28.20 4.73 10.94
CA ASP A 178 -29.57 4.61 11.44
C ASP A 178 -30.37 3.55 10.67
N GLY A 179 -30.18 3.48 9.35
CA GLY A 179 -30.86 2.51 8.50
C GLY A 179 -30.40 1.08 8.75
N ALA A 180 -29.11 0.90 8.97
CA ALA A 180 -28.53 -0.40 9.29
C ALA A 180 -29.01 -0.90 10.67
N GLU A 181 -28.99 -0.03 11.68
CA GLU A 181 -29.52 -0.30 13.03
C GLU A 181 -31.02 -0.64 13.01
N ALA A 182 -31.81 0.12 12.24
CA ALA A 182 -33.25 -0.10 12.12
C ALA A 182 -33.60 -1.45 11.46
N ALA A 183 -32.75 -1.93 10.54
CA ALA A 183 -32.94 -3.21 9.88
C ALA A 183 -32.58 -4.40 10.78
N ASP A 184 -31.46 -4.30 11.50
CA ASP A 184 -31.04 -5.31 12.48
C ASP A 184 -30.06 -4.68 13.50
N PRO A 185 -30.47 -4.46 14.76
CA PRO A 185 -29.62 -3.82 15.77
C PRO A 185 -28.42 -4.69 16.23
N THR A 186 -28.31 -5.93 15.73
CA THR A 186 -27.19 -6.82 16.04
C THR A 186 -26.05 -6.77 15.02
N ILE A 187 -26.25 -6.09 13.89
CA ILE A 187 -25.19 -5.89 12.89
C ILE A 187 -24.16 -4.89 13.38
N ARG A 188 -22.88 -5.13 13.09
CA ARG A 188 -21.81 -4.18 13.41
C ARG A 188 -21.63 -3.20 12.27
N LYS A 189 -21.58 -1.91 12.62
CA LYS A 189 -21.43 -0.77 11.71
C LYS A 189 -19.96 -0.35 11.68
N ALA A 190 -19.25 -0.69 10.60
CA ALA A 190 -17.89 -0.22 10.34
C ALA A 190 -17.94 1.13 9.62
N MET A 191 -17.19 2.12 10.10
CA MET A 191 -17.18 3.47 9.52
C MET A 191 -15.84 4.14 9.79
N GLY A 192 -15.36 4.94 8.84
CA GLY A 192 -14.05 5.56 8.95
C GLY A 192 -13.71 6.44 7.76
N THR A 193 -12.42 6.54 7.47
CA THR A 193 -11.87 7.58 6.59
C THR A 193 -10.84 7.01 5.62
N ALA A 194 -10.50 7.82 4.61
CA ALA A 194 -9.46 7.54 3.60
C ALA A 194 -8.04 7.40 4.18
N GLY A 195 -7.89 7.55 5.50
CA GLY A 195 -6.60 7.55 6.15
C GLY A 195 -5.85 8.85 5.90
N TRP A 196 -4.53 8.75 5.74
CA TRP A 196 -3.61 9.85 5.39
C TRP A 196 -3.66 11.10 6.28
N GLY A 197 -4.08 10.92 7.52
CA GLY A 197 -4.21 12.00 8.49
C GLY A 197 -5.64 12.47 8.72
N HIS A 198 -6.66 11.87 8.11
CA HIS A 198 -8.07 12.28 8.27
C HIS A 198 -8.66 11.87 9.63
N THR A 199 -7.96 12.14 10.73
CA THR A 199 -8.38 11.80 12.09
C THR A 199 -9.49 12.73 12.59
N GLY A 200 -9.50 14.00 12.18
CA GLY A 200 -10.48 15.00 12.63
C GLY A 200 -11.93 14.67 12.25
N ALA A 201 -12.15 13.86 11.22
CA ALA A 201 -13.49 13.41 10.84
C ALA A 201 -14.14 12.53 11.93
N PHE A 202 -13.38 11.75 12.72
CA PHE A 202 -13.95 10.95 13.80
C PHE A 202 -14.53 11.81 14.93
N GLU A 203 -13.87 12.93 15.24
CA GLU A 203 -14.40 13.92 16.18
C GLU A 203 -15.66 14.58 15.65
N ARG A 204 -15.71 14.90 14.35
CA ARG A 204 -16.91 15.43 13.72
C ARG A 204 -18.07 14.41 13.72
N MET A 205 -17.81 13.14 13.39
CA MET A 205 -18.81 12.06 13.48
C MET A 205 -19.36 11.92 14.90
N LYS A 206 -18.47 11.94 15.90
CA LYS A 206 -18.86 11.89 17.32
C LYS A 206 -19.69 13.11 17.74
N ALA A 207 -19.32 14.30 17.29
CA ALA A 207 -20.03 15.54 17.61
C ALA A 207 -21.45 15.55 17.04
N ASP A 208 -21.63 14.98 15.85
CA ASP A 208 -22.94 14.87 15.19
C ASP A 208 -23.78 13.67 15.67
N GLY A 209 -23.26 12.89 16.63
CA GLY A 209 -23.98 11.76 17.22
C GLY A 209 -24.13 10.56 16.28
N ILE A 210 -23.26 10.43 15.28
CA ILE A 210 -23.24 9.26 14.40
C ILE A 210 -22.73 8.07 15.20
N ASP A 211 -23.48 6.97 15.22
CA ASP A 211 -23.07 5.75 15.91
C ASP A 211 -22.35 4.77 14.97
N TRP A 212 -21.29 4.14 15.46
CA TRP A 212 -20.54 3.12 14.72
C TRP A 212 -19.89 2.16 15.70
N ASP A 213 -19.62 0.92 15.29
CA ASP A 213 -19.10 -0.13 16.16
C ASP A 213 -17.60 -0.38 15.94
N ILE A 214 -17.09 -0.05 14.76
CA ILE A 214 -15.73 -0.36 14.31
C ILE A 214 -15.15 0.84 13.58
N SER A 215 -13.99 1.33 14.03
CA SER A 215 -13.29 2.41 13.35
C SER A 215 -12.52 1.86 12.15
N VAL A 216 -12.85 2.35 10.96
CA VAL A 216 -12.18 1.97 9.71
C VAL A 216 -11.04 2.92 9.39
N TRP A 217 -9.91 2.40 8.91
CA TRP A 217 -8.77 3.21 8.52
C TRP A 217 -8.09 2.65 7.27
N HIS A 218 -7.87 3.50 6.26
CA HIS A 218 -7.04 3.15 5.11
C HIS A 218 -5.57 3.51 5.40
N HIS A 219 -4.64 2.64 5.03
CA HIS A 219 -3.23 2.80 5.37
C HIS A 219 -2.32 2.60 4.16
N TYR A 220 -1.75 3.72 3.68
CA TYR A 220 -0.73 3.73 2.63
C TYR A 220 0.53 4.54 3.01
N GLY A 221 0.64 4.97 4.28
CA GLY A 221 1.76 5.78 4.79
C GLY A 221 2.71 4.98 5.67
N ASP A 222 3.78 5.61 6.14
CA ASP A 222 4.81 4.92 6.95
C ASP A 222 4.50 4.89 8.47
N ASP A 223 3.65 5.79 8.97
CA ASP A 223 3.32 5.91 10.40
C ASP A 223 1.91 5.39 10.70
N LEU A 224 1.83 4.11 11.05
CA LEU A 224 0.60 3.49 11.50
C LEU A 224 0.26 3.82 12.97
N LYS A 225 1.27 4.02 13.83
CA LYS A 225 1.03 4.14 15.28
C LYS A 225 0.24 5.39 15.62
N ARG A 226 0.60 6.52 15.02
CA ARG A 226 -0.08 7.80 15.28
C ARG A 226 -1.59 7.75 15.07
N PRO A 227 -2.13 7.31 13.91
CA PRO A 227 -3.57 7.20 13.75
C PRO A 227 -4.20 6.16 14.68
N LEU A 228 -3.54 5.03 14.95
CA LEU A 228 -4.06 4.04 15.89
C LEU A 228 -4.14 4.57 17.33
N GLU A 229 -3.15 5.33 17.80
CA GLU A 229 -3.17 5.99 19.11
C GLU A 229 -4.34 6.97 19.21
N TYR A 230 -4.59 7.74 18.14
CA TYR A 230 -5.74 8.63 18.07
C TYR A 230 -7.06 7.84 18.12
N LEU A 231 -7.20 6.76 17.35
CA LEU A 231 -8.44 5.97 17.30
C LEU A 231 -8.79 5.29 18.63
N ARG A 232 -7.79 4.98 19.47
CA ARG A 232 -8.02 4.37 20.79
C ARG A 232 -8.93 5.21 21.69
N GLN A 233 -8.97 6.53 21.51
CA GLN A 233 -9.81 7.41 22.33
C GLN A 233 -11.32 7.14 22.16
N PHE A 234 -11.72 6.52 21.04
CA PHE A 234 -13.12 6.17 20.79
C PHE A 234 -13.51 4.81 21.41
N GLY A 235 -12.55 4.04 21.94
CA GLY A 235 -12.81 2.76 22.63
C GLY A 235 -13.32 1.62 21.73
N LYS A 236 -13.27 1.82 20.41
CA LYS A 236 -13.77 0.88 19.39
C LYS A 236 -12.60 0.07 18.78
N PRO A 237 -12.83 -1.17 18.32
CA PRO A 237 -11.84 -1.90 17.55
C PRO A 237 -11.56 -1.22 16.20
N VAL A 238 -10.42 -1.55 15.61
CA VAL A 238 -9.94 -0.97 14.35
C VAL A 238 -9.91 -2.03 13.25
N TRP A 239 -10.45 -1.68 12.08
CA TRP A 239 -10.31 -2.46 10.85
C TRP A 239 -9.50 -1.65 9.83
N ILE A 240 -8.45 -2.26 9.27
CA ILE A 240 -7.67 -1.66 8.19
C ILE A 240 -8.25 -2.14 6.86
N THR A 241 -9.25 -1.46 6.33
CA THR A 241 -10.02 -1.97 5.17
C THR A 241 -9.36 -1.69 3.83
N GLU A 242 -8.26 -0.93 3.82
CA GLU A 242 -7.40 -0.74 2.67
C GLU A 242 -5.95 -0.56 3.09
N PHE A 243 -5.06 -1.36 2.53
CA PHE A 243 -3.62 -1.10 2.53
C PHE A 243 -2.97 -1.81 1.35
N ASN A 244 -1.96 -1.18 0.75
CA ASN A 244 -1.05 -1.85 -0.18
C ASN A 244 0.11 -0.93 -0.54
N ARG A 245 1.03 -1.46 -1.34
CA ARG A 245 2.04 -0.70 -2.06
C ARG A 245 1.85 -0.94 -3.56
N SER A 246 1.93 0.10 -4.38
CA SER A 246 1.79 -0.07 -5.83
C SER A 246 3.01 -0.81 -6.40
N SER A 247 2.84 -1.57 -7.49
CA SER A 247 3.98 -2.16 -8.21
C SER A 247 4.62 -1.21 -9.22
N GLU A 248 4.37 0.11 -9.16
CA GLU A 248 4.97 1.11 -10.06
C GLU A 248 6.51 1.15 -9.94
N LYS A 249 7.02 0.89 -8.73
CA LYS A 249 8.45 0.77 -8.45
C LYS A 249 8.99 -0.66 -8.69
N GLY A 250 8.13 -1.59 -9.09
CA GLY A 250 8.43 -3.01 -9.31
C GLY A 250 7.73 -3.92 -8.31
N GLU A 251 7.55 -5.19 -8.68
CA GLU A 251 6.81 -6.15 -7.85
C GLU A 251 7.55 -6.56 -6.57
N GLN A 252 8.88 -6.48 -6.56
CA GLN A 252 9.65 -6.71 -5.34
C GLN A 252 9.40 -5.59 -4.33
N ASP A 253 9.31 -4.33 -4.78
CA ASP A 253 9.01 -3.19 -3.92
C ASP A 253 7.61 -3.31 -3.31
N GLN A 254 6.63 -3.72 -4.14
CA GLN A 254 5.29 -4.05 -3.65
C GLN A 254 5.32 -5.18 -2.62
N ALA A 255 5.99 -6.30 -2.91
CA ALA A 255 6.04 -7.46 -2.03
C ALA A 255 6.71 -7.15 -0.67
N ASP A 256 7.83 -6.43 -0.69
CA ASP A 256 8.56 -6.03 0.52
C ASP A 256 7.71 -5.08 1.38
N GLY A 257 7.17 -4.02 0.79
CA GLY A 257 6.36 -3.06 1.54
C GLY A 257 5.06 -3.67 2.06
N LEU A 258 4.43 -4.55 1.27
CA LEU A 258 3.24 -5.29 1.70
C LEU A 258 3.55 -6.15 2.93
N LEU A 259 4.67 -6.90 2.92
CA LEU A 259 5.08 -7.70 4.06
C LEU A 259 5.33 -6.84 5.30
N ASP A 260 6.01 -5.71 5.14
CA ASP A 260 6.31 -4.80 6.25
C ASP A 260 5.02 -4.27 6.89
N MET A 261 4.02 -3.88 6.09
CA MET A 261 2.70 -3.48 6.60
C MET A 261 1.98 -4.63 7.32
N MET A 262 1.93 -5.81 6.72
CA MET A 262 1.27 -6.98 7.33
C MET A 262 1.91 -7.37 8.67
N ARG A 263 3.24 -7.29 8.79
CA ARG A 263 3.97 -7.48 10.07
C ARG A 263 3.56 -6.44 11.10
N GLN A 264 3.57 -5.16 10.73
CA GLN A 264 3.18 -4.08 11.64
C GLN A 264 1.76 -4.26 12.17
N PHE A 265 0.79 -4.61 11.31
CA PHE A 265 -0.58 -4.87 11.76
C PHE A 265 -0.65 -6.02 12.75
N ARG A 266 0.01 -7.14 12.45
CA ARG A 266 0.02 -8.30 13.35
C ARG A 266 0.66 -7.96 14.69
N ASP A 267 1.77 -7.22 14.70
CA ASP A 267 2.48 -6.85 15.93
C ASP A 267 1.66 -5.89 16.79
N LEU A 268 0.94 -4.95 16.16
CA LEU A 268 0.17 -3.91 16.85
C LEU A 268 -1.27 -4.32 17.19
N ARG A 269 -1.74 -5.47 16.68
CA ARG A 269 -3.14 -5.89 16.79
C ARG A 269 -3.67 -5.95 18.22
N ALA A 270 -2.87 -6.46 19.16
CA ALA A 270 -3.30 -6.64 20.54
C ALA A 270 -3.35 -5.29 21.29
N GLU A 271 -2.38 -4.41 21.04
CA GLU A 271 -2.29 -3.10 21.68
C GLU A 271 -3.40 -2.16 21.20
N TYR A 272 -3.72 -2.18 19.91
CA TYR A 272 -4.65 -1.25 19.27
C TYR A 272 -5.99 -1.87 18.88
N ARG A 273 -6.23 -3.13 19.25
CA ARG A 273 -7.46 -3.89 18.91
C ARG A 273 -7.74 -3.89 17.40
N ILE A 274 -6.70 -4.17 16.62
CA ILE A 274 -6.86 -4.38 15.17
C ILE A 274 -7.45 -5.78 14.98
N GLU A 275 -8.65 -5.85 14.40
CA GLU A 275 -9.41 -7.10 14.26
C GLU A 275 -9.38 -7.66 12.83
N ALA A 276 -9.31 -6.79 11.82
CA ALA A 276 -9.22 -7.18 10.41
C ALA A 276 -8.29 -6.26 9.61
N ALA A 277 -7.69 -6.79 8.54
CA ALA A 277 -6.99 -5.98 7.54
C ALA A 277 -7.18 -6.53 6.12
N HIS A 278 -7.40 -5.64 5.15
CA HIS A 278 -7.71 -5.96 3.76
C HIS A 278 -6.75 -5.29 2.77
N ILE A 279 -6.13 -6.12 1.92
CA ILE A 279 -5.21 -5.64 0.89
C ILE A 279 -5.98 -4.96 -0.24
N TYR A 280 -5.59 -3.75 -0.65
CA TYR A 280 -6.12 -3.07 -1.83
C TYR A 280 -5.17 -3.24 -3.03
N GLU A 281 -5.33 -4.21 -3.91
CA GLU A 281 -6.54 -4.99 -4.19
C GLU A 281 -6.24 -6.36 -4.83
N LEU A 282 -7.28 -7.14 -5.17
CA LEU A 282 -7.12 -8.49 -5.67
C LEU A 282 -6.53 -8.56 -7.08
N LEU A 283 -7.12 -7.85 -8.04
CA LEU A 283 -6.71 -7.88 -9.45
C LEU A 283 -6.19 -6.50 -9.88
N ASP A 284 -5.21 -6.48 -10.79
CA ASP A 284 -4.81 -5.25 -11.45
C ASP A 284 -5.93 -4.72 -12.33
N GLU A 285 -6.00 -3.39 -12.47
CA GLU A 285 -7.01 -2.74 -13.31
C GLU A 285 -6.40 -2.00 -14.51
N PRO A 286 -5.69 -2.69 -15.44
CA PRO A 286 -4.84 -2.06 -16.45
C PRO A 286 -5.56 -1.11 -17.41
N TYR A 287 -6.89 -1.19 -17.51
CA TYR A 287 -7.72 -0.26 -18.29
C TYR A 287 -7.81 1.14 -17.67
N TRP A 288 -7.46 1.33 -16.40
CA TRP A 288 -7.33 2.64 -15.76
C TRP A 288 -5.94 3.26 -15.87
N ALA A 289 -5.01 2.63 -16.60
CA ALA A 289 -3.69 3.21 -16.81
C ALA A 289 -3.79 4.64 -17.39
N PRO A 290 -3.00 5.60 -16.88
CA PRO A 290 -1.83 5.42 -16.02
C PRO A 290 -2.11 5.55 -14.50
N SER A 291 -3.36 5.42 -14.06
CA SER A 291 -3.70 5.51 -12.64
C SER A 291 -3.03 4.41 -11.82
N PHE A 292 -2.83 4.64 -10.52
CA PHE A 292 -2.11 3.69 -9.67
C PHE A 292 -2.86 2.35 -9.55
N GLU A 293 -4.21 2.37 -9.57
CA GLU A 293 -5.10 1.19 -9.59
C GLU A 293 -4.73 0.20 -10.71
N ALA A 294 -4.17 0.69 -11.81
CA ALA A 294 -3.74 -0.15 -12.92
C ALA A 294 -2.69 -1.21 -12.54
N VAL A 295 -1.99 -1.00 -11.42
CA VAL A 295 -0.89 -1.86 -10.97
C VAL A 295 -0.93 -2.14 -9.45
N MET A 296 -2.06 -1.93 -8.78
CA MET A 296 -2.20 -2.21 -7.33
C MET A 296 -2.44 -3.69 -7.03
N GLY A 297 -3.08 -4.42 -7.94
CA GLY A 297 -3.53 -5.78 -7.72
C GLY A 297 -2.45 -6.78 -7.35
N LEU A 298 -2.85 -7.88 -6.72
CA LEU A 298 -2.00 -9.05 -6.48
C LEU A 298 -1.93 -10.01 -7.68
N VAL A 299 -2.90 -9.92 -8.60
CA VAL A 299 -2.99 -10.75 -9.81
C VAL A 299 -3.02 -9.86 -11.04
N ARG A 300 -2.17 -10.14 -12.03
CA ARG A 300 -2.13 -9.36 -13.27
C ARG A 300 -3.33 -9.70 -14.13
N LEU A 301 -3.81 -8.71 -14.89
CA LEU A 301 -4.77 -8.93 -15.97
C LEU A 301 -4.13 -8.63 -17.33
N ARG A 302 -4.51 -9.41 -18.34
CA ARG A 302 -4.20 -9.12 -19.75
C ARG A 302 -5.44 -9.16 -20.61
N LYS A 303 -5.40 -8.41 -21.70
CA LYS A 303 -6.42 -8.46 -22.74
C LYS A 303 -6.10 -9.58 -23.73
N THR A 304 -7.10 -10.39 -24.03
CA THR A 304 -7.05 -11.45 -25.05
C THR A 304 -7.23 -10.87 -26.45
N GLU A 305 -6.94 -11.67 -27.49
CA GLU A 305 -7.10 -11.25 -28.90
C GLU A 305 -8.55 -10.90 -29.24
N ASP A 306 -9.52 -11.57 -28.62
CA ASP A 306 -10.97 -11.31 -28.72
C ASP A 306 -11.44 -10.15 -27.83
N GLY A 307 -10.51 -9.45 -27.16
CA GLY A 307 -10.79 -8.23 -26.42
C GLY A 307 -11.33 -8.43 -25.01
N ARG A 308 -11.44 -9.66 -24.52
CA ARG A 308 -11.84 -9.99 -23.14
C ARG A 308 -10.66 -9.94 -22.18
N TRP A 309 -10.94 -9.71 -20.90
CA TRP A 309 -9.93 -9.73 -19.85
C TRP A 309 -9.76 -11.14 -19.27
N THR A 310 -8.52 -11.51 -18.96
CA THR A 310 -8.18 -12.78 -18.30
C THR A 310 -7.00 -12.58 -17.37
N PRO A 311 -6.87 -13.37 -16.29
CA PRO A 311 -5.67 -13.30 -15.45
C PRO A 311 -4.41 -13.71 -16.21
N ASP A 312 -3.31 -13.05 -15.86
CA ASP A 312 -1.97 -13.22 -16.43
C ASP A 312 -0.94 -13.56 -15.35
N GLY A 313 -1.32 -14.51 -14.49
CA GLY A 313 -0.50 -14.95 -13.36
C GLY A 313 -0.52 -13.98 -12.17
N VAL A 314 0.02 -14.48 -11.06
CA VAL A 314 0.10 -13.75 -9.80
C VAL A 314 1.40 -12.97 -9.68
N LYS A 315 1.40 -11.87 -8.91
CA LYS A 315 2.60 -11.08 -8.59
C LYS A 315 3.35 -11.67 -7.40
N LEU A 316 4.58 -11.20 -7.17
CA LEU A 316 5.36 -11.57 -5.97
C LEU A 316 4.62 -11.30 -4.67
N ALA A 317 3.92 -10.17 -4.61
CA ALA A 317 3.12 -9.75 -3.47
C ALA A 317 2.05 -10.78 -3.08
N TYR A 318 1.42 -11.44 -4.06
CA TYR A 318 0.44 -12.49 -3.84
C TYR A 318 1.04 -13.64 -3.02
N GLY A 319 2.17 -14.16 -3.49
CA GLY A 319 2.80 -15.28 -2.82
C GLY A 319 3.40 -14.89 -1.47
N THR A 320 3.91 -13.66 -1.32
CA THR A 320 4.35 -13.10 -0.03
C THR A 320 3.22 -13.05 0.98
N ALA A 321 2.06 -12.50 0.60
CA ALA A 321 0.88 -12.46 1.48
C ALA A 321 0.42 -13.88 1.86
N ARG A 322 0.31 -14.78 0.89
CA ARG A 322 -0.04 -16.19 1.12
C ARG A 322 0.92 -16.88 2.09
N GLY A 323 2.22 -16.72 1.88
CA GLY A 323 3.25 -17.27 2.75
C GLY A 323 3.16 -16.73 4.19
N PHE A 324 2.92 -15.43 4.33
CA PHE A 324 2.78 -14.76 5.64
C PHE A 324 1.55 -15.20 6.43
N ILE A 325 0.43 -15.42 5.74
CA ILE A 325 -0.81 -15.92 6.33
C ILE A 325 -0.65 -17.39 6.73
N ALA A 326 -0.16 -18.24 5.82
CA ALA A 326 0.03 -19.66 6.08
C ALA A 326 1.10 -19.96 7.17
N GLY A 327 2.17 -19.15 7.22
CA GLY A 327 3.30 -19.33 8.13
C GLY A 327 3.13 -18.73 9.52
N GLY A 328 1.96 -18.16 9.85
CA GLY A 328 1.70 -17.55 11.18
C GLY A 328 2.65 -16.40 11.54
N GLY A 329 3.27 -15.73 10.56
CA GLY A 329 4.11 -14.54 10.76
C GLY A 329 5.60 -14.73 10.70
N ASN A 330 6.08 -15.96 10.58
CA ASN A 330 7.50 -16.24 10.37
C ASN A 330 7.89 -16.26 8.89
N ALA A 331 7.01 -15.80 7.98
CA ALA A 331 7.34 -15.75 6.58
C ALA A 331 8.32 -14.60 6.30
N GLU A 332 9.42 -14.93 5.64
CA GLU A 332 10.19 -13.97 4.86
C GLU A 332 9.37 -13.62 3.61
N ALA A 333 9.61 -12.43 3.03
CA ALA A 333 9.01 -12.10 1.74
C ALA A 333 9.30 -13.25 0.79
N LEU A 334 8.34 -13.66 -0.04
CA LEU A 334 8.67 -14.50 -1.17
C LEU A 334 9.59 -13.67 -2.04
N THR A 335 10.87 -13.87 -1.82
CA THR A 335 11.88 -13.49 -2.76
C THR A 335 11.63 -14.43 -3.93
N THR A 336 11.28 -13.88 -5.08
CA THR A 336 12.23 -14.20 -6.13
C THR A 336 13.50 -13.57 -5.61
N ALA A 337 14.42 -14.37 -5.07
CA ALA A 337 15.78 -14.09 -5.47
C ALA A 337 15.65 -13.94 -6.98
N PRO A 338 15.87 -12.74 -7.58
CA PRO A 338 16.02 -12.71 -9.03
C PRO A 338 17.01 -13.84 -9.28
N PRO A 339 16.66 -14.87 -10.08
CA PRO A 339 17.48 -16.05 -10.22
C PRO A 339 18.88 -15.53 -10.43
N ALA A 340 19.80 -15.76 -9.48
CA ALA A 340 21.01 -14.94 -9.29
C ALA A 340 21.43 -14.44 -10.65
N ALA A 341 21.12 -13.16 -10.95
CA ALA A 341 20.97 -12.71 -12.34
C ALA A 341 22.13 -13.31 -13.09
N ALA A 342 21.87 -14.17 -14.09
CA ALA A 342 22.94 -14.84 -14.82
C ALA A 342 23.99 -13.77 -15.07
N GLY A 343 25.16 -13.90 -14.39
CA GLY A 343 26.00 -12.75 -14.09
C GLY A 343 26.15 -11.90 -15.33
N CYS A 344 25.86 -10.60 -15.25
CA CYS A 344 25.97 -9.81 -16.45
C CYS A 344 27.48 -9.73 -16.80
N ASP A 345 27.85 -10.14 -18.01
CA ASP A 345 29.17 -9.87 -18.53
C ASP A 345 29.09 -8.57 -19.35
N ARG A 346 29.77 -7.52 -18.88
CA ARG A 346 29.86 -6.25 -19.63
C ARG A 346 30.41 -6.46 -21.04
N LYS A 347 31.20 -7.53 -21.26
CA LYS A 347 31.74 -7.90 -22.58
C LYS A 347 30.72 -8.60 -23.48
N SER A 348 29.65 -9.17 -22.93
CA SER A 348 28.58 -9.80 -23.70
C SER A 348 27.48 -8.82 -24.11
N LEU A 349 27.50 -7.59 -23.60
CA LEU A 349 26.60 -6.52 -24.04
C LEU A 349 26.97 -6.07 -25.45
N ASN A 350 25.99 -6.00 -26.35
CA ASN A 350 26.21 -5.57 -27.72
C ASN A 350 26.58 -4.08 -27.78
N SER A 351 27.89 -3.79 -27.79
CA SER A 351 28.43 -2.43 -27.86
C SER A 351 28.36 -1.81 -29.26
N THR A 352 27.91 -2.54 -30.29
CA THR A 352 27.74 -1.99 -31.64
C THR A 352 26.44 -1.21 -31.79
N VAL A 353 25.51 -1.34 -30.85
CA VAL A 353 24.25 -0.59 -30.81
C VAL A 353 24.32 0.45 -29.69
N VAL A 354 24.48 1.72 -30.05
CA VAL A 354 24.54 2.82 -29.07
C VAL A 354 23.17 3.47 -28.95
N ASN A 355 22.42 3.10 -27.90
CA ASN A 355 21.12 3.70 -27.56
C ASN A 355 20.96 3.82 -26.03
N ARG A 356 19.92 4.53 -25.58
CA ARG A 356 19.66 4.74 -24.13
C ARG A 356 19.44 3.42 -23.38
N ALA A 357 18.73 2.47 -23.99
CA ALA A 357 18.47 1.17 -23.37
C ALA A 357 19.76 0.38 -23.08
N ASN A 358 20.74 0.43 -23.98
CA ASN A 358 22.04 -0.22 -23.82
C ASN A 358 22.93 0.52 -22.84
N GLN A 359 22.86 1.86 -22.77
CA GLN A 359 23.56 2.64 -21.74
C GLN A 359 23.02 2.30 -20.34
N VAL A 360 21.69 2.21 -20.20
CA VAL A 360 21.05 1.78 -18.95
C VAL A 360 21.45 0.35 -18.60
N ALA A 361 21.39 -0.59 -19.55
CA ALA A 361 21.80 -1.96 -19.32
C ALA A 361 23.27 -2.07 -18.86
N TYR A 362 24.15 -1.26 -19.46
CA TYR A 362 25.55 -1.19 -19.07
C TYR A 362 25.74 -0.62 -17.65
N LEU A 363 24.99 0.41 -17.27
CA LEU A 363 25.05 1.01 -15.93
C LEU A 363 24.58 0.04 -14.84
N TYR A 364 23.47 -0.66 -15.07
CA TYR A 364 23.00 -1.71 -14.17
C TYR A 364 24.04 -2.84 -14.06
N CYS A 365 24.65 -3.22 -15.18
CA CYS A 365 25.66 -4.26 -15.16
C CYS A 365 26.95 -3.83 -14.44
N LEU A 366 27.33 -2.56 -14.59
CA LEU A 366 28.47 -1.95 -13.92
C LEU A 366 28.26 -1.84 -12.40
N ALA A 367 27.10 -1.37 -11.96
CA ALA A 367 26.86 -1.08 -10.55
C ALA A 367 26.30 -2.27 -9.75
N LEU A 368 25.41 -3.05 -10.35
CA LEU A 368 24.60 -4.07 -9.67
C LEU A 368 24.91 -5.50 -10.14
N HIS A 369 25.83 -5.66 -11.10
CA HIS A 369 26.21 -6.97 -11.67
C HIS A 369 25.03 -7.78 -12.27
N ARG A 370 23.97 -7.08 -12.69
CA ARG A 370 22.81 -7.65 -13.39
C ARG A 370 22.33 -6.76 -14.52
N LEU A 371 21.48 -7.31 -15.39
CA LEU A 371 20.74 -6.50 -16.35
C LEU A 371 19.50 -5.86 -15.67
N PRO A 372 19.04 -4.69 -16.17
CA PRO A 372 17.78 -4.11 -15.73
C PRO A 372 16.63 -4.98 -16.20
N THR A 373 15.55 -5.02 -15.42
CA THR A 373 14.26 -5.51 -15.89
C THR A 373 13.74 -4.62 -17.02
N PRO A 374 12.80 -5.08 -17.87
CA PRO A 374 12.22 -4.24 -18.92
C PRO A 374 11.64 -2.91 -18.40
N ALA A 375 11.02 -2.92 -17.22
CA ALA A 375 10.45 -1.72 -16.60
C ALA A 375 11.54 -0.74 -16.10
N GLU A 376 12.58 -1.25 -15.42
CA GLU A 376 13.74 -0.46 -15.02
C GLU A 376 14.44 0.15 -16.26
N GLN A 377 14.64 -0.67 -17.30
CA GLN A 377 15.29 -0.24 -18.53
C GLN A 377 14.49 0.86 -19.22
N TRP A 378 13.16 0.71 -19.31
CA TRP A 378 12.28 1.70 -19.90
C TRP A 378 12.29 3.02 -19.12
N ARG A 379 12.02 2.97 -17.81
CA ARG A 379 11.98 4.13 -16.92
C ARG A 379 13.27 4.94 -16.99
N ASP A 380 14.40 4.27 -16.86
CA ASP A 380 15.69 4.93 -16.78
C ASP A 380 16.17 5.40 -18.17
N SER A 381 15.77 4.71 -19.24
CA SER A 381 16.00 5.19 -20.61
C SER A 381 15.22 6.49 -20.90
N LEU A 382 13.99 6.59 -20.40
CA LEU A 382 13.17 7.80 -20.51
C LEU A 382 13.77 8.95 -19.71
N ALA A 383 14.27 8.68 -18.50
CA ALA A 383 14.92 9.69 -17.68
C ALA A 383 16.18 10.25 -18.35
N MET A 384 17.01 9.38 -18.95
CA MET A 384 18.17 9.81 -19.76
C MET A 384 17.77 10.56 -21.05
N LYS A 385 16.59 10.28 -21.61
CA LYS A 385 16.03 11.06 -22.73
C LYS A 385 15.60 12.47 -22.29
N ARG A 386 15.16 12.63 -21.04
CA ARG A 386 14.75 13.90 -20.42
C ARG A 386 15.91 14.73 -19.88
N GLY A 387 17.15 14.30 -20.07
CA GLY A 387 18.35 15.06 -19.70
C GLY A 387 19.12 14.52 -18.50
N GLN A 388 18.65 13.43 -17.85
CA GLN A 388 19.40 12.82 -16.75
C GLN A 388 20.76 12.28 -17.24
N GLY A 389 21.83 12.66 -16.55
CA GLY A 389 23.20 12.29 -16.91
C GLY A 389 23.62 10.89 -16.46
N ILE A 390 24.73 10.39 -17.01
CA ILE A 390 25.32 9.08 -16.63
C ILE A 390 25.68 9.03 -15.15
N THR A 391 26.33 10.08 -14.64
CA THR A 391 26.75 10.18 -13.23
C THR A 391 25.56 10.23 -12.27
N GLU A 392 24.49 10.94 -12.63
CA GLU A 392 23.26 11.00 -11.83
C GLU A 392 22.54 9.65 -11.80
N MET A 393 22.53 8.94 -12.93
CA MET A 393 21.94 7.60 -13.01
C MET A 393 22.76 6.60 -12.18
N LEU A 394 24.10 6.68 -12.23
CA LEU A 394 24.97 5.86 -11.41
C LEU A 394 24.79 6.18 -9.91
N ALA A 395 24.65 7.45 -9.53
CA ALA A 395 24.33 7.85 -8.16
C ALA A 395 23.06 7.16 -7.66
N LYS A 396 21.98 7.23 -8.45
CA LYS A 396 20.70 6.57 -8.16
C LYS A 396 20.87 5.06 -7.95
N LEU A 397 21.68 4.39 -8.76
CA LEU A 397 21.93 2.95 -8.63
C LEU A 397 22.73 2.63 -7.34
N MET A 398 23.71 3.46 -6.99
CA MET A 398 24.54 3.26 -5.80
C MET A 398 23.79 3.50 -4.48
N GLU A 399 22.70 4.27 -4.51
CA GLU A 399 21.84 4.50 -3.34
C GLU A 399 20.81 3.37 -3.11
N THR A 400 20.64 2.48 -4.09
CA THR A 400 19.72 1.34 -3.97
C THR A 400 20.10 0.43 -2.80
N ARG A 401 19.10 -0.23 -2.21
CA ARG A 401 19.31 -1.28 -1.21
C ARG A 401 20.17 -2.41 -1.78
N GLU A 402 19.98 -2.74 -3.05
CA GLU A 402 20.72 -3.77 -3.76
C GLU A 402 22.24 -3.48 -3.78
N PHE A 403 22.63 -2.27 -4.17
CA PHE A 403 24.04 -1.87 -4.15
C PHE A 403 24.62 -1.91 -2.73
N ARG A 404 23.90 -1.36 -1.75
CA ARG A 404 24.34 -1.32 -0.34
C ARG A 404 24.45 -2.70 0.31
N GLN A 405 23.67 -3.67 -0.14
CA GLN A 405 23.76 -5.06 0.31
C GLN A 405 24.92 -5.80 -0.35
N ALA A 406 25.15 -5.58 -1.65
CA ALA A 406 26.26 -6.17 -2.40
C ALA A 406 27.63 -5.59 -1.97
N GLN A 407 27.65 -4.32 -1.58
CA GLN A 407 28.81 -3.61 -1.08
C GLN A 407 28.50 -3.15 0.35
N PRO A 408 28.77 -3.95 1.40
CA PRO A 408 28.47 -3.57 2.79
C PRO A 408 29.42 -2.46 3.28
N VAL A 409 29.28 -1.26 2.72
CA VAL A 409 30.14 -0.08 2.92
C VAL A 409 30.30 0.24 4.41
N GLU A 410 29.23 0.09 5.19
CA GLU A 410 29.19 0.34 6.63
C GLU A 410 30.11 -0.60 7.45
N ARG A 411 30.51 -1.74 6.87
CA ARG A 411 31.38 -2.75 7.50
C ARG A 411 32.80 -2.73 6.93
N MET A 412 33.07 -1.93 5.90
CA MET A 412 34.38 -1.85 5.24
C MET A 412 35.25 -0.77 5.88
N THR A 413 36.57 -0.98 5.87
CA THR A 413 37.48 0.13 6.13
C THR A 413 37.44 1.12 4.96
N ASN A 414 37.78 2.40 5.20
CA ASN A 414 37.88 3.38 4.11
C ASN A 414 38.85 2.91 3.02
N ALA A 415 39.93 2.19 3.36
CA ALA A 415 40.88 1.68 2.39
C ALA A 415 40.27 0.59 1.50
N ASP A 416 39.51 -0.33 2.09
CA ASP A 416 38.84 -1.41 1.35
C ASP A 416 37.72 -0.86 0.47
N TYR A 417 36.98 0.14 0.97
CA TYR A 417 35.96 0.83 0.17
C TYR A 417 36.57 1.52 -1.05
N ILE A 418 37.65 2.30 -0.87
CA ILE A 418 38.33 2.99 -1.98
C ILE A 418 38.79 1.97 -3.03
N LYS A 419 39.46 0.89 -2.61
CA LYS A 419 39.90 -0.16 -3.53
C LYS A 419 38.73 -0.82 -4.27
N GLY A 420 37.64 -1.11 -3.56
CA GLY A 420 36.43 -1.71 -4.13
C GLY A 420 35.80 -0.82 -5.21
N ILE A 421 35.63 0.47 -4.94
CA ILE A 421 35.05 1.41 -5.91
C ILE A 421 35.98 1.65 -7.11
N TYR A 422 37.30 1.72 -6.90
CA TYR A 422 38.27 1.81 -7.99
C TYR A 422 38.21 0.57 -8.90
N MET A 423 38.14 -0.63 -8.33
CA MET A 423 37.98 -1.86 -9.11
C MET A 423 36.64 -1.91 -9.85
N LEU A 424 35.56 -1.45 -9.22
CA LEU A 424 34.22 -1.43 -9.81
C LEU A 424 34.13 -0.47 -11.00
N LEU A 425 34.52 0.79 -10.78
CA LEU A 425 34.32 1.90 -11.72
C LEU A 425 35.48 2.11 -12.69
N LEU A 426 36.69 1.66 -12.39
CA LEU A 426 37.86 1.87 -13.26
C LEU A 426 38.56 0.57 -13.66
N GLY A 427 38.20 -0.56 -13.05
CA GLY A 427 38.78 -1.87 -13.38
C GLY A 427 40.24 -2.05 -12.94
N ARG A 428 40.73 -1.21 -12.02
CA ARG A 428 42.09 -1.25 -11.48
C ARG A 428 42.12 -0.82 -10.01
N GLU A 429 43.19 -1.14 -9.30
CA GLU A 429 43.43 -0.57 -7.98
C GLU A 429 43.86 0.91 -8.04
N PRO A 430 43.63 1.69 -6.97
CA PRO A 430 44.15 3.05 -6.86
C PRO A 430 45.69 3.02 -6.80
N ASP A 431 46.34 4.03 -7.38
CA ASP A 431 47.77 4.21 -7.16
C ASP A 431 48.04 4.73 -5.73
N GLY A 432 49.31 4.69 -5.30
CA GLY A 432 49.68 5.06 -3.93
C GLY A 432 49.31 6.50 -3.57
N ARG A 433 49.26 7.42 -4.54
CA ARG A 433 48.89 8.82 -4.32
C ARG A 433 47.38 8.98 -4.23
N GLY A 434 46.62 8.39 -5.15
CA GLY A 434 45.16 8.41 -5.15
C GLY A 434 44.56 7.74 -3.92
N LEU A 435 45.13 6.60 -3.49
CA LEU A 435 44.71 5.94 -2.25
C LEU A 435 44.97 6.82 -1.03
N SER A 436 46.16 7.42 -0.93
CA SER A 436 46.52 8.28 0.21
C SER A 436 45.67 9.55 0.27
N ASP A 437 45.32 10.15 -0.87
CA ASP A 437 44.51 11.37 -0.94
C ASP A 437 43.08 11.10 -0.50
N TYR A 438 42.42 10.08 -1.07
CA TYR A 438 41.06 9.72 -0.70
C TYR A 438 40.94 9.24 0.76
N LEU A 439 41.94 8.52 1.28
CA LEU A 439 41.97 8.14 2.69
C LEU A 439 42.01 9.36 3.61
N ALA A 440 42.81 10.37 3.27
CA ALA A 440 42.90 11.60 4.06
C ALA A 440 41.57 12.39 4.03
N ARG A 441 40.95 12.53 2.85
CA ARG A 441 39.70 13.29 2.66
C ARG A 441 38.51 12.61 3.34
N LEU A 442 38.39 11.28 3.24
CA LEU A 442 37.38 10.51 3.99
C LEU A 442 37.63 10.58 5.51
N GLY A 443 38.88 10.49 5.95
CA GLY A 443 39.26 10.57 7.37
C GLY A 443 38.93 11.92 8.01
N ARG A 444 39.07 13.02 7.25
CA ARG A 444 38.70 14.38 7.66
C ARG A 444 37.23 14.73 7.45
N ARG A 445 36.43 13.79 6.90
CA ARG A 445 35.02 14.00 6.52
C ARG A 445 34.81 15.15 5.52
N GLU A 446 35.82 15.42 4.70
CA GLU A 446 35.73 16.39 3.60
C GLU A 446 34.94 15.82 2.41
N LEU A 447 34.66 14.52 2.42
CA LEU A 447 33.99 13.78 1.36
C LEU A 447 33.26 12.57 1.96
N THR A 448 32.10 12.21 1.41
CA THR A 448 31.39 10.96 1.72
C THR A 448 31.79 9.81 0.78
N PRO A 449 31.54 8.54 1.15
CA PRO A 449 31.73 7.40 0.26
C PRO A 449 31.02 7.54 -1.09
N LEU A 450 29.80 8.08 -1.11
CA LEU A 450 29.05 8.32 -2.34
C LEU A 450 29.70 9.43 -3.17
N GLN A 451 30.07 10.55 -2.54
CA GLN A 451 30.75 11.66 -3.23
C GLN A 451 32.08 11.20 -3.86
N LEU A 452 32.83 10.29 -3.22
CA LEU A 452 34.02 9.66 -3.82
C LEU A 452 33.70 8.96 -5.13
N ALA A 453 32.68 8.11 -5.12
CA ALA A 453 32.30 7.34 -6.29
C ALA A 453 31.81 8.26 -7.41
N LEU A 454 31.12 9.36 -7.09
CA LEU A 454 30.70 10.35 -8.07
C LEU A 454 31.86 11.18 -8.62
N GLU A 455 32.88 11.50 -7.82
CA GLU A 455 34.12 12.11 -8.33
C GLU A 455 34.82 11.19 -9.34
N LEU A 456 34.94 9.89 -9.02
CA LEU A 456 35.52 8.91 -9.93
C LEU A 456 34.68 8.75 -11.20
N ALA A 457 33.35 8.65 -11.07
CA ALA A 457 32.43 8.55 -12.20
C ALA A 457 32.39 9.81 -13.09
N GLY A 458 32.76 10.98 -12.52
CA GLY A 458 32.90 12.24 -13.24
C GLY A 458 34.25 12.42 -13.94
N SER A 459 35.21 11.52 -13.73
CA SER A 459 36.57 11.66 -14.25
C SER A 459 36.70 11.32 -15.75
N ASP A 460 37.70 11.90 -16.41
CA ASP A 460 38.08 11.52 -17.77
C ASP A 460 38.51 10.06 -17.86
N GLU A 461 39.05 9.51 -16.77
CA GLU A 461 39.45 8.11 -16.68
C GLU A 461 38.25 7.17 -16.74
N PHE A 462 37.18 7.48 -16.01
CA PHE A 462 35.92 6.73 -16.09
C PHE A 462 35.32 6.79 -17.50
N ARG A 463 35.37 7.98 -18.12
CA ARG A 463 34.93 8.16 -19.51
C ARG A 463 35.73 7.29 -20.48
N ALA A 464 37.04 7.21 -20.30
CA ALA A 464 37.93 6.38 -21.11
C ALA A 464 37.70 4.87 -20.86
N ALA A 465 37.43 4.47 -19.62
CA ALA A 465 37.16 3.09 -19.26
C ALA A 465 35.81 2.56 -19.77
N HIS A 466 34.82 3.45 -19.98
CA HIS A 466 33.45 3.08 -20.34
C HIS A 466 32.92 3.80 -21.59
N PRO A 467 33.54 3.61 -22.77
CA PRO A 467 33.21 4.37 -23.98
C PRO A 467 31.75 4.23 -24.44
N LEU A 468 31.08 3.11 -24.15
CA LEU A 468 29.66 2.91 -24.49
C LEU A 468 28.73 3.94 -23.83
N LEU A 469 29.05 4.36 -22.59
CA LEU A 469 28.24 5.30 -21.83
C LEU A 469 28.28 6.73 -22.41
N PHE A 470 29.32 7.04 -23.18
CA PHE A 470 29.61 8.40 -23.66
C PHE A 470 29.61 8.51 -25.19
N SER A 471 29.34 7.41 -25.90
CA SER A 471 29.21 7.42 -27.36
C SER A 471 27.95 8.17 -27.79
N GLU A 472 28.05 8.94 -28.88
CA GLU A 472 26.90 9.66 -29.43
C GLU A 472 25.83 8.70 -29.95
N ILE A 473 24.59 8.91 -29.53
CA ILE A 473 23.43 8.21 -30.06
C ILE A 473 23.08 8.88 -31.39
N LYS A 474 23.39 8.21 -32.50
CA LYS A 474 22.97 8.68 -33.83
C LYS A 474 21.45 8.73 -33.86
N ALA A 475 20.88 9.88 -34.24
CA ALA A 475 19.46 9.99 -34.53
C ALA A 475 19.13 8.98 -35.65
N GLN A 476 18.19 8.06 -35.40
CA GLN A 476 17.61 7.30 -36.49
C GLN A 476 16.77 8.27 -37.34
N PRO A 477 16.79 8.13 -38.68
CA PRO A 477 16.01 8.97 -39.58
C PRO A 477 14.50 8.85 -39.33
#